data_AF-A0A3D4DW11-F1
#
_entry.id   AF-A0A3D4DW11-F1
#
_cell.length_a   1.000
_cell.length_b   1.000
_cell.length_c   1.000
_cell.angle_alpha   90.00
_cell.angle_beta   90.00
_cell.angle_gamma   90.00
#
_symmetry.space_group_name_H-M   'P 1'
#
loop_
_entity.id
_entity.type
_entity.pdbx_description
1 polymer ?
#
loop_
_entity_poly.entity_id
_entity_poly.type
_entity_poly.pdbx_seq_one_letter_code
_entity_poly.pdbx_strand_id
1 'polypeptide(L)' 'MAYLDPKSLKCPGCGKTGEVVFVVGIGPSTKPGQGPAYVTLRNAGPWVVEETSARPFFAGRLFCPDCGVEVLNRSERRHT' A
#
# COMPACT_ATOMS: atom_id res chain seq x y z
N MET A 1 -16.45 8.60 2.49
CA MET A 1 -16.18 7.61 3.56
C MET A 1 -14.73 7.17 3.47
N ALA A 2 -14.09 6.82 4.58
CA ALA A 2 -12.77 6.21 4.57
C ALA A 2 -12.74 5.00 5.51
N TYR A 3 -11.97 3.98 5.16
CA TYR A 3 -11.82 2.77 5.98
C TYR A 3 -10.37 2.28 5.96
N LEU A 4 -10.02 1.47 6.97
CA LEU A 4 -8.73 0.80 7.04
C LEU A 4 -8.77 -0.50 6.24
N ASP A 5 -7.72 -0.75 5.48
CA ASP A 5 -7.52 -1.96 4.69
C ASP A 5 -6.21 -2.63 5.14
N PRO A 6 -6.25 -3.42 6.23
CA PRO A 6 -5.10 -4.19 6.69
C PRO A 6 -4.82 -5.35 5.73
N LYS A 7 -3.54 -5.55 5.40
CA LYS A 7 -3.08 -6.60 4.51
C LYS A 7 -1.88 -7.31 5.12
N SER A 8 -1.97 -8.62 5.29
CA SER A 8 -0.83 -9.44 5.69
C SER A 8 0.08 -9.68 4.49
N LEU A 9 1.34 -9.28 4.61
CA LEU A 9 2.39 -9.59 3.65
C LEU A 9 3.27 -10.70 4.20
N LYS A 10 3.79 -11.52 3.29
CA LYS A 10 4.78 -12.54 3.59
C LYS A 10 6.01 -12.28 2.72
N CYS A 11 7.16 -12.18 3.34
CA CYS A 11 8.42 -12.05 2.62
C CYS A 11 8.75 -13.36 1.89
N PRO A 12 8.94 -13.35 0.57
CA PRO A 12 9.28 -14.57 -0.18
C PRO A 12 10.71 -15.06 0.09
N GLY A 13 11.62 -14.19 0.53
CA GLY A 13 13.01 -14.56 0.84
C GLY A 13 13.18 -15.33 2.16
N CYS A 14 12.76 -14.74 3.28
CA CYS A 14 12.97 -15.32 4.63
C CYS A 14 11.69 -15.86 5.30
N GLY A 15 10.52 -15.73 4.65
CA GLY A 15 9.24 -16.21 5.19
C GLY A 15 8.62 -15.34 6.29
N LYS A 16 9.28 -14.26 6.73
CA LYS A 16 8.75 -13.29 7.71
C LYS A 16 7.37 -12.80 7.28
N THR A 17 6.45 -12.66 8.23
CA THR A 17 5.12 -12.09 8.00
C THR A 17 4.99 -10.76 8.72
N GLY A 18 4.14 -9.88 8.19
CA GLY A 18 3.94 -8.55 8.73
C GLY A 18 2.71 -7.89 8.11
N GLU A 19 1.94 -7.20 8.94
CA GLU A 19 0.76 -6.47 8.49
C GLU A 19 1.13 -5.07 8.02
N VAL A 20 0.61 -4.68 6.86
CA VAL A 20 0.59 -3.30 6.36
C VAL A 20 -0.84 -2.78 6.42
N VAL A 21 -1.04 -1.51 6.77
CA VAL A 21 -2.38 -0.89 6.83
C VAL A 21 -2.45 0.27 5.87
N PHE A 22 -3.39 0.19 4.93
CA PHE A 22 -3.75 1.29 4.05
C PHE A 22 -5.00 2.01 4.56
N VAL A 23 -5.12 3.29 4.25
CA VAL A 23 -6.37 4.03 4.35
C VAL A 23 -6.94 4.16 2.95
N VAL A 24 -8.16 3.68 2.76
CA VAL A 24 -8.87 3.73 1.49
C VAL A 24 -10.00 4.74 1.60
N GLY A 25 -9.94 5.79 0.77
CA GLY A 25 -10.93 6.85 0.72
C GLY A 25 -11.88 6.70 -0.45
N ILE A 26 -13.18 6.69 -0.17
CA ILE A 26 -14.27 6.80 -1.15
C ILE A 26 -14.79 8.23 -1.11
N GLY A 27 -14.58 8.97 -2.19
CA GLY A 27 -15.00 10.36 -2.33
C GLY A 27 -16.50 10.47 -2.63
N PRO A 28 -17.10 11.65 -2.44
CA PRO A 28 -18.52 11.88 -2.74
C PRO A 28 -18.87 11.68 -4.22
N SER A 29 -17.89 11.85 -5.11
CA SER A 29 -18.04 11.64 -6.56
C SER A 29 -17.56 10.26 -7.04
N THR A 30 -17.18 9.36 -6.13
CA THR A 30 -16.74 8.00 -6.50
C THR A 30 -17.94 7.17 -6.93
N LYS A 31 -17.98 6.78 -8.21
CA LYS A 31 -19.03 5.92 -8.76
C LYS A 31 -18.82 4.45 -8.38
N PRO A 32 -19.89 3.63 -8.29
CA PRO A 32 -19.77 2.18 -8.16
C PRO A 32 -18.85 1.61 -9.26
N GLY A 33 -17.86 0.80 -8.88
CA GLY A 33 -16.88 0.20 -9.80
C GLY A 33 -15.70 1.08 -10.19
N GLN A 34 -15.68 2.37 -9.82
CA GLN A 34 -14.58 3.30 -10.17
C GLN A 34 -13.30 3.07 -9.34
N GLY A 35 -13.41 2.36 -8.23
CA GLY A 35 -12.32 2.21 -7.26
C GLY A 35 -12.20 3.43 -6.32
N PRO A 36 -11.20 3.45 -5.44
CA PRO A 36 -11.09 4.49 -4.42
C PRO A 36 -10.61 5.84 -4.97
N ALA A 37 -11.05 6.92 -4.33
CA ALA A 37 -10.60 8.28 -4.63
C ALA A 37 -9.17 8.56 -4.15
N TYR A 38 -8.74 7.89 -3.08
CA TYR A 38 -7.37 7.93 -2.59
C TYR A 38 -7.03 6.64 -1.85
N VAL A 39 -5.75 6.27 -1.83
CA VAL A 39 -5.23 5.19 -1.00
C VAL A 39 -3.91 5.63 -0.42
N THR A 40 -3.75 5.69 0.90
CA THR A 40 -2.49 6.10 1.53
C THR A 40 -1.97 5.01 2.46
N LEU A 41 -0.64 4.91 2.59
CA LEU A 41 -0.03 4.05 3.58
C LEU A 41 -0.18 4.70 4.96
N ARG A 42 -0.86 4.02 5.89
CA ARG A 42 -0.99 4.48 7.29
C ARG A 42 0.03 3.84 8.20
N ASN A 43 0.26 2.54 8.04
CA ASN A 43 1.25 1.81 8.81
C ASN A 43 1.95 0.79 7.91
N ALA A 44 3.28 0.86 7.85
CA ALA A 44 4.10 -0.08 7.12
C ALA A 44 4.35 -1.40 7.88
N GLY A 45 4.01 -1.45 9.17
CA GLY A 45 4.35 -2.58 10.02
C GLY A 45 5.87 -2.77 10.11
N PRO A 46 6.39 -4.00 9.95
CA PRO A 46 7.82 -4.28 10.03
C PRO A 46 8.59 -4.01 8.72
N TRP A 47 7.94 -3.48 7.67
CA TRP A 47 8.54 -3.33 6.34
C TRP A 47 9.24 -1.98 6.17
N VAL A 48 10.37 -1.99 5.46
CA VAL A 48 11.08 -0.76 5.07
C VAL A 48 10.35 -0.12 3.90
N VAL A 49 10.01 1.16 4.02
CA VAL A 49 9.23 1.90 3.01
C VAL A 49 10.15 2.70 2.10
N GLU A 50 9.93 2.57 0.80
CA GLU A 50 10.48 3.48 -0.20
C GLU A 50 9.31 4.09 -1.00
N GLU A 51 8.84 5.27 -0.57
CA GLU A 51 7.72 5.97 -1.18
C GLU A 51 8.20 6.88 -2.32
N THR A 52 7.55 6.77 -3.48
CA THR A 52 7.94 7.52 -4.69
C THR A 52 6.94 8.60 -5.09
N SER A 53 5.82 8.72 -4.38
CA SER A 53 4.70 9.59 -4.78
C SER A 53 4.24 10.49 -3.63
N ALA A 54 3.79 11.69 -3.98
CA ALA A 54 2.97 12.51 -3.12
C ALA A 54 1.50 12.15 -3.35
N ARG A 55 0.69 12.10 -2.28
CA ARG A 55 -0.77 11.89 -2.24
C ARG A 55 -1.50 12.34 -3.52
N PRO A 56 -2.58 11.67 -3.96
CA PRO A 56 -3.52 10.89 -3.12
C PRO A 56 -3.38 9.36 -3.17
N PHE A 57 -2.54 8.81 -4.04
CA PHE A 57 -2.34 7.36 -4.14
C PHE A 57 -0.92 7.00 -3.72
N PHE A 58 -0.80 6.11 -2.74
CA PHE A 58 0.45 5.51 -2.35
C PHE A 58 0.98 4.70 -3.53
N ALA A 59 2.09 5.19 -4.07
CA ALA A 59 3.00 4.43 -4.89
C ALA A 59 4.38 4.41 -4.24
N GLY A 60 4.94 3.22 -4.20
CA GLY A 60 6.14 2.92 -3.46
C GLY A 60 6.36 1.43 -3.33
N ARG A 61 7.49 1.10 -2.74
CA ARG A 61 7.97 -0.26 -2.51
C ARG A 61 8.09 -0.51 -1.01
N LEU A 62 7.80 -1.75 -0.62
CA LEU A 62 8.07 -2.25 0.73
C LEU A 62 9.09 -3.38 0.64
N PHE A 63 10.06 -3.35 1.55
CA PHE A 63 11.13 -4.33 1.61
C PHE A 63 11.19 -5.03 2.96
N CYS A 64 11.61 -6.29 2.95
CA CYS A 64 11.92 -7.03 4.16
C CYS A 64 13.22 -6.49 4.78
N PRO A 65 13.22 -6.10 6.08
CA PRO A 65 14.42 -5.60 6.73
C PRO A 65 15.50 -6.69 6.91
N ASP A 66 15.10 -7.97 6.96
CA ASP A 66 16.03 -9.07 7.28
C ASP A 66 16.82 -9.54 6.05
N CYS A 67 16.24 -9.50 4.86
CA CYS A 67 16.87 -10.02 3.64
C CYS A 67 16.84 -9.06 2.44
N GLY A 68 16.28 -7.86 2.60
CA GLY A 68 16.21 -6.82 1.55
C GLY A 68 15.25 -7.13 0.40
N VAL A 69 14.54 -8.26 0.44
CA VAL A 69 13.63 -8.67 -0.64
C VAL A 69 12.38 -7.79 -0.66
N GLU A 70 11.95 -7.39 -1.86
CA GLU A 70 10.70 -6.66 -2.08
C GLU A 70 9.50 -7.54 -1.70
N VAL A 71 8.63 -7.00 -0.84
CA VAL A 71 7.40 -7.68 -0.38
C VAL A 71 6.13 -7.05 -0.93
N LEU A 72 6.23 -5.81 -1.42
CA LEU A 72 5.15 -5.13 -2.11
C LEU A 72 5.74 -4.09 -3.07
N ASN A 73 5.24 -4.10 -4.30
CA ASN A 73 5.43 -3.02 -5.25
C ASN A 73 4.07 -2.48 -5.65
N ARG A 74 3.81 -1.21 -5.34
CA ARG A 74 2.62 -0.51 -5.77
C ARG A 74 3.05 0.61 -6.69
N SER A 75 2.92 0.41 -7.99
CA SER A 75 3.13 1.47 -8.98
C SER A 75 2.00 2.50 -8.93
N GLU A 76 2.30 3.75 -9.26
CA GLU A 76 1.26 4.73 -9.58
C GLU A 76 0.48 4.14 -10.76
N ARG A 77 -0.77 3.72 -10.52
CA ARG A 77 -1.64 3.36 -11.65
C ARG A 77 -1.88 4.64 -12.43
N ARG A 78 -1.11 4.85 -13.50
CA ARG A 78 -1.49 5.76 -14.59
C ARG A 78 -2.78 5.21 -15.18
N HIS A 79 -3.91 5.72 -14.69
CA HIS A 79 -5.15 5.63 -15.44
C HIS A 79 -5.01 6.61 -16.62
N THR A 80 -4.52 6.10 -17.75
CA THR A 80 -4.76 6.68 -19.08
C THR A 80 -6.18 6.37 -19.52
#